data_AF-A0AAE8SQX7-F1
#
_entry.id   AF-A0AAE8SQX7-F1
#
_cell.length_a   1.000
_cell.length_b   1.000
_cell.length_c   1.000
_cell.angle_alpha   90.00
_cell.angle_beta   90.00
_cell.angle_gamma   90.00
#
_symmetry.space_group_name_H-M   'P 1'
#
loop_
_entity.id
_entity.type
_entity.pdbx_description
1 polymer ?
#
loop_
_entity_poly.entity_id
_entity_poly.type
_entity_poly.pdbx_seq_one_letter_code
_entity_poly.pdbx_strand_id
1 'polypeptide(L)'
;MPPATLSPTWSITTAAGQAPSVVRLRNLQSTARIGVDAWGRPTRPQPLLISASVSLASPFASSSSSDSVSADTVHYGHLSKAVLSTLDDIDRRGAVQTDGGDDPVSLRRLLDEIWWRLTGRGVDGSAAPGGSPEPFLDVRAVRCLSVSAQLPKASLVGGCVGLTGTSLFREGEVESYGMCLRLSGIRVPTLIGINDNEREAKQVVVADISIDCLEGGDVYPSLEKAIYD
;
A
#
# COMPACT_ATOMS: atom_id res chain seq x y z
N MET A 1 15.72 -19.64 -8.79
CA MET A 1 14.28 -19.65 -8.47
C MET A 1 13.54 -18.99 -9.63
N PRO A 2 12.35 -19.43 -10.03
CA PRO A 2 11.53 -18.68 -10.99
C PRO A 2 11.21 -17.27 -10.47
N PRO A 3 10.94 -16.30 -11.35
CA PRO A 3 10.50 -14.96 -10.93
C PRO A 3 9.18 -15.04 -10.15
N ALA A 4 8.99 -14.15 -9.19
CA ALA A 4 7.76 -14.08 -8.41
C ALA A 4 6.56 -13.86 -9.34
N THR A 5 5.45 -14.54 -9.05
CA THR A 5 4.25 -14.46 -9.89
C THR A 5 3.30 -13.39 -9.35
N LEU A 6 2.89 -12.45 -10.22
CA LEU A 6 1.82 -11.51 -9.91
C LEU A 6 0.51 -12.27 -9.80
N SER A 7 -0.20 -12.09 -8.68
CA SER A 7 -1.44 -12.80 -8.37
C SER A 7 -2.45 -11.85 -7.73
N PRO A 8 -3.76 -12.14 -7.84
CA PRO A 8 -4.79 -11.40 -7.14
C PRO A 8 -4.55 -11.43 -5.63
N THR A 9 -4.85 -10.33 -4.94
CA THR A 9 -4.60 -10.18 -3.49
C THR A 9 -5.32 -11.28 -2.68
N TRP A 10 -6.53 -11.67 -3.10
CA TRP A 10 -7.28 -12.75 -2.46
C TRP A 10 -6.58 -14.12 -2.57
N SER A 11 -5.91 -14.39 -3.69
CA SER A 11 -5.19 -15.66 -3.91
C SER A 11 -3.98 -15.76 -2.99
N ILE A 12 -3.23 -14.66 -2.85
CA ILE A 12 -2.05 -14.57 -1.97
C ILE A 12 -2.45 -14.73 -0.51
N THR A 13 -3.50 -14.03 -0.08
CA THR A 13 -4.00 -14.13 1.30
C THR A 13 -4.55 -15.52 1.61
N THR A 14 -5.21 -16.17 0.65
CA THR A 14 -5.64 -17.57 0.78
C THR A 14 -4.45 -18.51 0.89
N ALA A 15 -3.43 -18.35 0.05
CA ALA A 15 -2.21 -19.15 0.07
C ALA A 15 -1.37 -18.96 1.35
N ALA A 16 -1.34 -17.74 1.91
CA ALA A 16 -0.68 -17.45 3.18
C ALA A 16 -1.32 -18.21 4.36
N GLY A 17 -2.63 -18.51 4.24
CA GLY A 17 -3.43 -19.19 5.25
C GLY A 17 -3.53 -18.40 6.55
N GLN A 18 -3.91 -19.10 7.63
CA GLN A 18 -3.92 -18.51 8.97
C GLN A 18 -2.49 -18.38 9.49
N ALA A 19 -2.08 -17.15 9.79
CA ALA A 19 -0.79 -16.88 10.40
C ALA A 19 -0.83 -17.18 11.91
N PRO A 20 0.20 -17.83 12.47
CA PRO A 20 0.29 -18.07 13.91
C PRO A 20 0.45 -16.77 14.71
N SER A 21 0.99 -15.73 14.09
CA SER A 21 1.28 -14.45 14.72
C SER A 21 1.32 -13.33 13.69
N VAL A 22 0.76 -12.17 14.04
CA VAL A 22 0.68 -11.01 13.13
C VAL A 22 0.96 -9.72 13.90
N VAL A 23 1.88 -8.91 13.38
CA VAL A 23 2.16 -7.54 13.86
C VAL A 23 1.56 -6.56 12.86
N ARG A 24 0.80 -5.57 13.35
CA ARG A 24 0.12 -4.59 12.49
C ARG A 24 0.40 -3.16 12.92
N LEU A 25 0.78 -2.34 11.94
CA LEU A 25 0.66 -0.89 12.00
C LEU A 25 -0.60 -0.50 11.25
N ARG A 26 -1.45 0.32 11.87
CA ARG A 26 -2.70 0.77 11.29
C ARG A 26 -2.74 2.29 11.23
N ASN A 27 -3.00 2.81 10.04
CA ASN A 27 -3.26 4.23 9.80
C ASN A 27 -2.20 5.15 10.41
N LEU A 28 -0.93 4.81 10.23
CA LEU A 28 0.18 5.68 10.59
C LEU A 28 0.07 6.96 9.75
N GLN A 29 -0.22 8.07 10.42
CA GLN A 29 -0.55 9.32 9.77
C GLN A 29 0.72 10.12 9.49
N SER A 30 0.80 10.69 8.29
CA SER A 30 1.83 11.65 7.91
C SER A 30 1.28 12.61 6.84
N THR A 31 2.12 13.54 6.40
CA THR A 31 1.87 14.40 5.25
C THR A 31 3.07 14.34 4.34
N ALA A 32 2.85 14.13 3.04
CA ALA A 32 3.93 14.06 2.06
C ALA A 32 3.51 14.68 0.72
N ARG A 33 4.48 15.21 -0.01
CA ARG A 33 4.35 15.60 -1.43
C ARG A 33 4.47 14.35 -2.30
N ILE A 34 3.34 13.72 -2.60
CA ILE A 34 3.27 12.47 -3.35
C ILE A 34 2.09 12.50 -4.31
N GLY A 35 2.23 11.88 -5.48
CA GLY A 35 1.22 11.80 -6.52
C GLY A 35 0.72 13.17 -6.96
N VAL A 36 -0.54 13.20 -7.38
CA VAL A 36 -1.29 14.42 -7.65
C VAL A 36 -2.38 14.58 -6.60
N ASP A 37 -2.77 15.82 -6.30
CA ASP A 37 -3.96 16.06 -5.50
C ASP A 37 -5.24 15.83 -6.33
N ALA A 38 -6.41 15.92 -5.68
CA ALA A 38 -7.69 15.74 -6.36
C ALA A 38 -7.92 16.71 -7.54
N TRP A 39 -7.21 17.84 -7.59
CA TRP A 39 -7.30 18.80 -8.70
C TRP A 39 -6.19 18.59 -9.75
N GLY A 40 -5.45 17.49 -9.68
CA GLY A 40 -4.37 17.16 -10.60
C GLY A 40 -3.09 17.97 -10.38
N ARG A 41 -2.95 18.69 -9.25
CA ARG A 41 -1.74 19.49 -8.98
C ARG A 41 -0.66 18.59 -8.38
N PRO A 42 0.55 18.54 -8.96
CA PRO A 42 1.66 17.79 -8.39
C PRO A 42 2.23 18.53 -7.17
N THR A 43 3.15 17.86 -6.46
CA THR A 43 4.05 18.42 -5.42
C THR A 43 3.37 19.15 -4.24
N ARG A 44 2.05 19.05 -4.08
CA ARG A 44 1.33 19.57 -2.92
C ARG A 44 1.40 18.59 -1.74
N PRO A 45 1.74 19.05 -0.52
CA PRO A 45 1.65 18.21 0.66
C PRO A 45 0.20 17.77 0.86
N GLN A 46 -0.02 16.46 0.96
CA GLN A 46 -1.33 15.88 1.21
C GLN A 46 -1.28 14.87 2.36
N PRO A 47 -2.39 14.67 3.10
CA PRO A 47 -2.43 13.67 4.15
C PRO A 47 -2.20 12.28 3.56
N LEU A 48 -1.48 11.45 4.31
CA LEU A 48 -1.10 10.10 3.94
C LEU A 48 -1.30 9.18 5.15
N LEU A 49 -1.91 8.02 4.91
CA LEU A 49 -2.05 6.96 5.89
C LEU A 49 -1.29 5.73 5.40
N ILE A 50 -0.37 5.23 6.22
CA ILE A 50 0.33 3.96 5.95
C ILE A 50 -0.17 2.89 6.92
N SER A 51 -0.52 1.72 6.39
CA SER A 51 -0.77 0.52 7.17
C SER A 51 0.19 -0.59 6.73
N ALA A 52 0.68 -1.38 7.68
CA ALA A 52 1.54 -2.53 7.40
C ALA A 52 1.08 -3.72 8.24
N SER A 53 1.06 -4.91 7.66
CA SER A 53 0.74 -6.17 8.33
C SER A 53 1.84 -7.18 8.04
N VAL A 54 2.56 -7.57 9.08
CA VAL A 54 3.62 -8.58 9.03
C VAL A 54 3.09 -9.87 9.65
N SER A 55 2.89 -10.89 8.84
CA SER A 55 2.49 -12.23 9.27
C SER A 55 3.72 -13.11 9.38
N LEU A 56 3.96 -13.69 10.55
CA LEU A 56 5.17 -14.48 10.81
C LEU A 56 4.99 -15.94 10.38
N ALA A 57 6.11 -16.59 10.02
CA ALA A 57 6.13 -18.00 9.66
C ALA A 57 5.93 -18.91 10.89
N SER A 58 6.43 -18.48 12.05
CA SER A 58 6.37 -19.14 13.36
C SER A 58 5.77 -18.20 14.43
N PRO A 59 5.29 -18.74 15.57
CA PRO A 59 4.85 -17.93 16.72
C PRO A 59 6.04 -17.30 17.48
N PHE A 60 5.79 -16.20 18.20
CA PHE A 60 6.77 -15.51 19.07
C PHE A 60 6.93 -16.15 20.46
N ALA A 61 7.24 -17.46 20.51
CA ALA A 61 7.27 -18.25 21.74
C ALA A 61 8.31 -17.77 22.77
N SER A 62 9.47 -17.29 22.33
CA SER A 62 10.49 -16.75 23.25
C SER A 62 10.08 -15.38 23.79
N SER A 63 9.64 -14.45 22.93
CA SER A 63 9.19 -13.13 23.39
C SER A 63 8.02 -13.21 24.38
N SER A 64 7.09 -14.14 24.15
CA SER A 64 5.93 -14.34 25.02
C SER A 64 6.28 -14.99 26.36
N SER A 65 7.29 -15.85 26.42
CA SER A 65 7.68 -16.53 27.67
C SER A 65 8.60 -15.69 28.55
N SER A 66 9.40 -14.80 27.98
CA SER A 66 10.33 -13.95 28.73
C SER A 66 9.88 -12.50 28.92
N ASP A 67 8.67 -12.15 28.45
CA ASP A 67 8.11 -10.78 28.46
C ASP A 67 9.11 -9.73 27.95
N SER A 68 9.85 -10.09 26.90
CA SER A 68 10.92 -9.27 26.31
C SER A 68 10.81 -9.29 24.80
N VAL A 69 11.14 -8.18 24.14
CA VAL A 69 11.20 -8.14 22.67
C VAL A 69 12.47 -8.85 22.20
N SER A 70 12.36 -10.13 21.85
CA SER A 70 13.46 -10.95 21.32
C SER A 70 13.42 -11.07 19.79
N ALA A 71 14.43 -11.75 19.21
CA ALA A 71 14.59 -11.88 17.77
C ALA A 71 13.48 -12.65 17.04
N ASP A 72 12.57 -13.30 17.77
CA ASP A 72 11.41 -14.04 17.24
C ASP A 72 10.16 -13.17 17.02
N THR A 73 10.24 -11.87 17.31
CA THR A 73 9.14 -10.91 17.08
C THR A 73 9.61 -9.66 16.35
N VAL A 74 8.67 -8.86 15.87
CA VAL A 74 8.95 -7.59 15.18
C VAL A 74 8.65 -6.43 16.12
N HIS A 75 9.66 -5.60 16.38
CA HIS A 75 9.50 -4.39 17.19
C HIS A 75 8.67 -3.33 16.43
N TYR A 76 7.37 -3.23 16.72
CA TYR A 76 6.46 -2.31 16.03
C TYR A 76 6.90 -0.84 16.10
N GLY A 77 7.53 -0.40 17.20
CA GLY A 77 8.08 0.95 17.33
C GLY A 77 9.28 1.25 16.42
N HIS A 78 10.08 0.24 16.06
CA HIS A 78 11.15 0.41 15.07
C HIS A 78 10.59 0.30 13.66
N LEU A 79 9.59 -0.58 13.45
CA LEU A 79 8.85 -0.66 12.19
C LEU A 79 8.20 0.68 11.84
N SER A 80 7.52 1.33 12.80
CA SER A 80 6.90 2.64 12.56
C SER A 80 7.94 3.72 12.27
N LYS A 81 9.08 3.73 12.99
CA LYS A 81 10.18 4.67 12.73
C LYS A 81 10.81 4.46 11.36
N ALA A 82 10.99 3.22 10.93
CA ALA A 82 11.51 2.90 9.60
C ALA A 82 10.58 3.43 8.50
N VAL A 83 9.27 3.20 8.63
CA VAL A 83 8.26 3.73 7.70
C VAL A 83 8.25 5.26 7.71
N LEU A 84 8.21 5.91 8.87
CA LEU A 84 8.22 7.38 8.96
C LEU A 84 9.49 7.99 8.36
N SER A 85 10.66 7.39 8.60
CA SER A 85 11.92 7.85 8.00
C SER A 85 11.86 7.80 6.46
N THR A 86 11.31 6.73 5.88
CA THR A 86 11.11 6.63 4.43
C THR A 86 10.16 7.71 3.93
N LEU A 87 9.10 8.02 4.67
CA LEU A 87 8.17 9.09 4.32
C LEU A 87 8.83 10.47 4.31
N ASP A 88 9.64 10.77 5.33
CA ASP A 88 10.37 12.04 5.40
C ASP A 88 11.37 12.18 4.25
N ASP A 89 12.04 11.09 3.87
CA ASP A 89 12.97 11.08 2.73
C ASP A 89 12.25 11.34 1.41
N ILE A 90 11.06 10.75 1.23
CA ILE A 90 10.21 10.95 0.05
C ILE A 90 9.67 12.39 0.01
N ASP A 91 9.20 12.93 1.13
CA ASP A 91 8.70 14.30 1.20
C ASP A 91 9.79 15.33 0.87
N ARG A 92 11.02 15.12 1.36
CA ARG A 92 12.17 15.98 1.01
C ARG A 92 12.49 15.92 -0.48
N ARG A 93 12.42 14.75 -1.12
CA ARG A 93 12.61 14.62 -2.59
C ARG A 93 11.51 15.35 -3.35
N GLY A 94 10.25 15.19 -2.93
CA GLY A 94 9.11 15.88 -3.53
C GLY A 94 9.16 17.41 -3.35
N ALA A 95 9.88 17.91 -2.35
CA ALA A 95 10.09 19.35 -2.14
C ALA A 95 11.14 19.97 -3.09
N VAL A 96 12.08 19.17 -3.61
CA VAL A 96 13.14 19.61 -4.52
C VAL A 96 12.68 19.66 -5.97
N GLN A 97 11.60 18.94 -6.32
CA GLN A 97 10.96 19.02 -7.64
C GLN A 97 10.40 20.44 -7.85
N THR A 98 11.10 21.25 -8.65
CA THR A 98 10.63 22.56 -9.14
C THR A 98 9.51 22.39 -10.16
N ASP A 99 8.66 23.42 -10.33
CA ASP A 99 7.48 23.54 -11.22
C ASP A 99 7.73 23.32 -12.74
N GLY A 100 8.76 22.58 -13.14
CA GLY A 100 9.07 22.29 -14.53
C GLY A 100 9.78 20.96 -14.73
N GLY A 101 9.01 19.94 -15.12
CA GLY A 101 9.47 18.87 -16.02
C GLY A 101 9.64 17.45 -15.47
N ASP A 102 9.65 17.24 -14.15
CA ASP A 102 9.81 15.89 -13.56
C ASP A 102 8.48 15.33 -13.07
N ASP A 103 8.24 14.04 -13.29
CA ASP A 103 7.02 13.36 -12.83
C ASP A 103 6.95 13.35 -11.29
N PRO A 104 5.77 13.60 -10.69
CA PRO A 104 5.60 13.56 -9.25
C PRO A 104 5.93 12.16 -8.71
N VAL A 105 6.47 12.10 -7.49
CA VAL A 105 6.73 10.81 -6.82
C VAL A 105 5.43 10.02 -6.73
N SER A 106 5.37 8.83 -7.33
CA SER A 106 4.15 8.01 -7.35
C SER A 106 3.93 7.22 -6.05
N LEU A 107 2.68 6.81 -5.78
CA LEU A 107 2.36 5.85 -4.71
C LEU A 107 3.13 4.55 -4.89
N ARG A 108 3.30 4.09 -6.15
CA ARG A 108 4.11 2.91 -6.47
C ARG A 108 5.55 3.08 -5.98
N ARG A 109 6.19 4.21 -6.29
CA ARG A 109 7.57 4.47 -5.86
C ARG A 109 7.69 4.52 -4.34
N LEU A 110 6.73 5.16 -3.66
CA LEU A 110 6.71 5.17 -2.20
C LEU A 110 6.62 3.74 -1.62
N LEU A 111 5.72 2.90 -2.16
CA LEU A 111 5.63 1.52 -1.73
C LEU A 111 6.96 0.81 -1.96
N ASP A 112 7.55 0.89 -3.15
CA ASP A 112 8.82 0.22 -3.45
C ASP A 112 9.92 0.62 -2.45
N GLU A 113 10.02 1.90 -2.09
CA GLU A 113 10.99 2.40 -1.10
C GLU A 113 10.72 1.90 0.33
N ILE A 114 9.46 1.82 0.74
CA ILE A 114 9.09 1.18 2.01
C ILE A 114 9.49 -0.30 1.97
N TRP A 115 9.18 -1.01 0.88
CA TRP A 115 9.49 -2.43 0.72
C TRP A 115 10.99 -2.70 0.74
N TRP A 116 11.80 -1.90 0.05
CA TRP A 116 13.26 -1.99 0.11
C TRP A 116 13.79 -1.71 1.50
N ARG A 117 13.27 -0.71 2.21
CA ARG A 117 13.68 -0.42 3.59
C ARG A 117 13.33 -1.55 4.55
N LEU A 118 12.17 -2.19 4.35
CA LEU A 118 11.69 -3.23 5.24
C LEU A 118 12.30 -4.60 4.94
N THR A 119 12.47 -4.95 3.67
CA THR A 119 12.81 -6.33 3.26
C THR A 119 14.10 -6.42 2.44
N GLY A 120 14.68 -5.29 2.05
CA GLY A 120 15.80 -5.22 1.10
C GLY A 120 15.39 -5.47 -0.35
N ARG A 121 14.10 -5.72 -0.59
CA ARG A 121 13.53 -6.14 -1.88
C ARG A 121 12.22 -5.42 -2.18
N GLY A 122 11.87 -5.33 -3.46
CA GLY A 122 10.59 -4.82 -3.92
C GLY A 122 9.46 -5.79 -3.62
N VAL A 123 8.22 -5.37 -3.86
CA VAL A 123 7.02 -6.20 -3.69
C VAL A 123 7.12 -7.49 -4.52
N ASP A 124 7.71 -7.39 -5.71
CA ASP A 124 7.96 -8.46 -6.67
C ASP A 124 9.25 -9.27 -6.40
N GLY A 125 9.98 -8.95 -5.32
CA GLY A 125 11.25 -9.57 -4.99
C GLY A 125 12.47 -8.97 -5.69
N SER A 126 12.30 -7.93 -6.51
CA SER A 126 13.40 -7.22 -7.18
C SER A 126 14.34 -6.55 -6.16
N ALA A 127 15.63 -6.46 -6.48
CA ALA A 127 16.60 -5.79 -5.63
C ALA A 127 16.44 -4.26 -5.70
N ALA A 128 16.76 -3.56 -4.61
CA ALA A 128 16.78 -2.10 -4.61
C ALA A 128 17.80 -1.53 -5.62
N PRO A 129 17.47 -0.46 -6.35
CA PRO A 129 18.41 0.20 -7.24
C PRO A 129 19.54 0.84 -6.41
N GLY A 130 20.79 0.47 -6.71
CA GLY A 130 21.97 0.97 -5.99
C GLY A 130 22.47 0.06 -4.86
N GLY A 131 21.91 -1.16 -4.73
CA GLY A 131 22.29 -2.13 -3.70
C GLY A 131 21.25 -2.24 -2.60
N SER A 132 21.20 -3.40 -1.94
CA SER A 132 20.21 -3.66 -0.89
C SER A 132 20.66 -3.00 0.42
N PRO A 133 19.91 -2.04 0.99
CA PRO A 133 20.16 -1.62 2.37
C PRO A 133 19.96 -2.82 3.31
N GLU A 134 20.58 -2.77 4.50
CA GLU A 134 20.31 -3.78 5.53
C GLU A 134 18.80 -3.80 5.83
N PRO A 135 18.11 -4.93 5.59
CA PRO A 135 16.67 -4.98 5.72
C PRO A 135 16.27 -4.91 7.19
N PHE A 136 15.21 -4.15 7.50
CA PHE A 136 14.67 -4.08 8.85
C PHE A 136 14.08 -5.43 9.32
N LEU A 137 13.44 -6.17 8.42
CA LEU A 137 12.81 -7.45 8.69
C LEU A 137 13.73 -8.61 8.29
N ASP A 138 13.79 -9.64 9.13
CA ASP A 138 14.25 -10.96 8.69
C ASP A 138 13.14 -11.62 7.84
N VAL A 139 13.26 -11.51 6.52
CA VAL A 139 12.32 -12.08 5.55
C VAL A 139 12.17 -13.60 5.66
N ARG A 140 13.12 -14.31 6.27
CA ARG A 140 12.97 -15.77 6.53
C ARG A 140 11.96 -16.06 7.63
N ALA A 141 11.79 -15.14 8.57
CA ALA A 141 10.79 -15.23 9.64
C ALA A 141 9.42 -14.70 9.21
N VAL A 142 9.34 -13.97 8.08
CA VAL A 142 8.08 -13.44 7.53
C VAL A 142 7.45 -14.48 6.60
N ARG A 143 6.16 -14.75 6.79
CA ARG A 143 5.34 -15.53 5.86
C ARG A 143 4.69 -14.63 4.83
N CYS A 144 4.07 -13.54 5.26
CA CYS A 144 3.34 -12.63 4.38
C CYS A 144 3.48 -11.19 4.87
N LEU A 145 3.81 -10.27 3.98
CA LEU A 145 3.87 -8.84 4.24
C LEU A 145 2.83 -8.13 3.38
N SER A 146 2.06 -7.25 3.97
CA SER A 146 1.16 -6.34 3.25
C SER A 146 1.41 -4.91 3.70
N VAL A 147 1.62 -4.00 2.76
CA VAL A 147 1.81 -2.57 3.01
C VAL A 147 0.85 -1.78 2.14
N SER A 148 0.06 -0.92 2.76
CA SER A 148 -0.94 -0.08 2.12
C SER A 148 -0.60 1.39 2.34
N ALA A 149 -0.56 2.15 1.25
CA ALA A 149 -0.44 3.61 1.26
C ALA A 149 -1.76 4.22 0.79
N GLN A 150 -2.31 5.15 1.57
CA GLN A 150 -3.62 5.75 1.33
C GLN A 150 -3.51 7.27 1.36
N LEU A 151 -4.08 7.92 0.34
CA LEU A 151 -4.19 9.37 0.22
C LEU A 151 -5.64 9.80 0.46
N PRO A 152 -6.02 10.14 1.70
CA PRO A 152 -7.29 10.80 1.96
C PRO A 152 -7.38 12.08 1.14
N LYS A 153 -8.55 12.33 0.53
CA LYS A 153 -8.82 13.55 -0.27
C LYS A 153 -8.02 13.68 -1.57
N ALA A 154 -7.35 12.63 -2.05
CA ALA A 154 -6.75 12.63 -3.39
C ALA A 154 -7.75 12.40 -4.52
N SER A 155 -9.01 12.10 -4.19
CA SER A 155 -10.11 11.92 -5.13
C SER A 155 -11.15 13.02 -4.93
N LEU A 156 -11.72 13.55 -6.02
CA LEU A 156 -12.79 14.55 -6.02
C LEU A 156 -14.15 13.92 -5.69
N VAL A 157 -14.43 12.74 -6.23
CA VAL A 157 -15.71 12.04 -6.06
C VAL A 157 -15.68 10.97 -4.97
N GLY A 158 -14.49 10.57 -4.54
CA GLY A 158 -14.22 9.58 -3.51
C GLY A 158 -13.69 10.16 -2.19
N GLY A 159 -13.56 9.30 -1.19
CA GLY A 159 -12.95 9.64 0.11
C GLY A 159 -11.45 9.40 0.16
N CYS A 160 -10.95 8.39 -0.56
CA CYS A 160 -9.55 7.97 -0.48
C CYS A 160 -9.10 7.22 -1.74
N VAL A 161 -7.88 7.49 -2.17
CA VAL A 161 -7.14 6.64 -3.11
C VAL A 161 -6.14 5.83 -2.30
N GLY A 162 -5.89 4.56 -2.63
CA GLY A 162 -4.84 3.80 -1.97
C GLY A 162 -4.24 2.71 -2.84
N LEU A 163 -2.97 2.41 -2.61
CA LEU A 163 -2.23 1.33 -3.26
C LEU A 163 -1.74 0.36 -2.20
N THR A 164 -1.93 -0.94 -2.43
CA THR A 164 -1.51 -1.98 -1.50
C THR A 164 -0.65 -3.01 -2.21
N GLY A 165 0.58 -3.18 -1.73
CA GLY A 165 1.46 -4.28 -2.11
C GLY A 165 1.35 -5.40 -1.09
N THR A 166 1.26 -6.64 -1.55
CA THR A 166 1.23 -7.83 -0.69
C THR A 166 2.13 -8.91 -1.27
N SER A 167 2.98 -9.52 -0.46
CA SER A 167 3.90 -10.58 -0.89
C SER A 167 3.88 -11.75 0.06
N LEU A 168 3.89 -12.95 -0.51
CA LEU A 168 4.06 -14.21 0.18
C LEU A 168 5.53 -14.63 0.07
N PHE A 169 6.13 -14.98 1.19
CA PHE A 169 7.52 -15.38 1.28
C PHE A 169 7.63 -16.89 1.52
N ARG A 170 8.62 -17.49 0.86
CA ARG A 170 9.06 -18.87 1.11
C ARG A 170 10.58 -18.89 1.15
N GLU A 171 11.13 -19.37 2.28
CA GLU A 171 12.58 -19.48 2.50
C GLU A 171 13.34 -18.14 2.33
N GLY A 172 12.68 -17.01 2.62
CA GLY A 172 13.24 -15.66 2.50
C GLY A 172 13.19 -15.05 1.10
N GLU A 173 12.57 -15.74 0.13
CA GLU A 173 12.34 -15.26 -1.23
C GLU A 173 10.85 -14.99 -1.46
N VAL A 174 10.53 -14.08 -2.38
CA VAL A 174 9.14 -13.79 -2.75
C VAL A 174 8.63 -14.89 -3.69
N GLU A 175 7.61 -15.64 -3.26
CA GLU A 175 6.98 -16.69 -4.06
C GLU A 175 5.94 -16.10 -5.01
N SER A 176 5.04 -15.27 -4.46
CA SER A 176 4.00 -14.57 -5.20
C SER A 176 3.75 -13.21 -4.58
N TYR A 177 3.26 -12.30 -5.40
CA TYR A 177 3.00 -10.93 -4.97
C TYR A 177 1.77 -10.36 -5.67
N GLY A 178 1.20 -9.32 -5.07
CA GLY A 178 -0.04 -8.70 -5.50
C GLY A 178 0.04 -7.21 -5.31
N MET A 179 -0.58 -6.49 -6.25
CA MET A 179 -0.67 -5.04 -6.23
C MET A 179 -2.12 -4.66 -6.47
N CYS A 180 -2.70 -3.93 -5.52
CA CYS A 180 -4.11 -3.57 -5.52
C CYS A 180 -4.28 -2.06 -5.40
N LEU A 181 -4.84 -1.42 -6.42
CA LEU A 181 -5.27 -0.03 -6.37
C LEU A 181 -6.73 0.03 -5.91
N ARG A 182 -7.02 0.88 -4.93
CA ARG A 182 -8.35 1.04 -4.35
C ARG A 182 -8.79 2.49 -4.40
N LEU A 183 -9.95 2.74 -4.99
CA LEU A 183 -10.70 3.97 -4.84
C LEU A 183 -11.83 3.72 -3.84
N SER A 184 -11.88 4.49 -2.77
CA SER A 184 -12.79 4.25 -1.64
C SER A 184 -13.80 5.38 -1.47
N GLY A 185 -15.05 5.02 -1.20
CA GLY A 185 -16.12 5.95 -0.88
C GLY A 185 -16.51 6.84 -2.06
N ILE A 186 -16.47 6.32 -3.28
CA ILE A 186 -16.88 7.02 -4.49
C ILE A 186 -18.39 7.24 -4.43
N ARG A 187 -18.83 8.49 -4.60
CA ARG A 187 -20.24 8.87 -4.58
C ARG A 187 -20.72 9.14 -6.00
N VAL A 188 -21.54 8.22 -6.53
CA VAL A 188 -22.10 8.33 -7.88
C VAL A 188 -23.62 8.54 -7.79
N PRO A 189 -24.15 9.69 -8.26
CA PRO A 189 -25.58 9.86 -8.42
C PRO A 189 -26.11 8.99 -9.57
N THR A 190 -26.84 7.94 -9.23
CA THR A 190 -27.32 6.92 -10.17
C THR A 190 -28.83 6.83 -10.11
N LEU A 191 -29.48 6.61 -11.26
CA LEU A 191 -30.91 6.30 -11.30
C LEU A 191 -31.11 4.81 -11.04
N ILE A 192 -31.69 4.45 -9.91
CA ILE A 192 -31.93 3.06 -9.51
C ILE A 192 -33.42 2.86 -9.29
N GLY A 193 -34.03 1.96 -10.05
CA GLY A 193 -35.45 1.67 -9.88
C GLY A 193 -36.03 0.79 -10.98
N ILE A 194 -36.83 -0.20 -10.59
CA ILE A 194 -37.61 -1.04 -11.51
C ILE A 194 -38.92 -0.34 -11.86
N ASN A 195 -39.52 0.39 -10.92
CA ASN A 195 -40.77 1.12 -11.12
C ASN A 195 -40.53 2.57 -11.56
N ASP A 196 -41.53 3.19 -12.20
CA ASP A 196 -41.43 4.58 -12.68
C ASP A 196 -41.19 5.57 -11.53
N ASN A 197 -41.88 5.39 -10.40
CA ASN A 197 -41.72 6.24 -9.22
C ASN A 197 -40.32 6.16 -8.59
N GLU A 198 -39.63 5.03 -8.73
CA GLU A 198 -38.24 4.85 -8.25
C GLU A 198 -37.22 5.56 -9.17
N ARG A 199 -37.63 5.91 -10.40
CA ARG A 199 -36.83 6.59 -11.42
C ARG A 199 -37.09 8.10 -11.51
N GLU A 200 -37.78 8.68 -10.53
CA GLU A 200 -38.04 10.13 -10.52
C GLU A 200 -36.86 10.96 -10.01
N ALA A 201 -35.94 10.36 -9.25
CA ALA A 201 -34.78 11.04 -8.68
C ALA A 201 -33.54 10.12 -8.67
N LYS A 202 -32.36 10.70 -8.85
CA LYS A 202 -31.10 9.98 -8.68
C LYS A 202 -30.86 9.69 -7.20
N GLN A 203 -30.48 8.46 -6.89
CA GLN A 203 -30.01 8.04 -5.58
C GLN A 203 -28.47 8.06 -5.56
N VAL A 204 -27.87 8.43 -4.42
CA VAL A 204 -26.41 8.41 -4.28
C VAL A 204 -25.95 7.01 -3.95
N VAL A 205 -25.20 6.39 -4.85
CA VAL A 205 -24.50 5.13 -4.62
C VAL A 205 -23.13 5.43 -4.05
N VAL A 206 -22.78 4.77 -2.94
CA VAL A 206 -21.42 4.78 -2.39
C VAL A 206 -20.75 3.46 -2.76
N ALA A 207 -19.70 3.52 -3.58
CA ALA A 207 -18.98 2.35 -4.07
C ALA A 207 -17.49 2.42 -3.76
N ASP A 208 -16.90 1.25 -3.53
CA ASP A 208 -15.45 1.04 -3.48
C ASP A 208 -15.04 0.26 -4.73
N ILE A 209 -14.00 0.71 -5.41
CA ILE A 209 -13.45 0.04 -6.60
C ILE A 209 -12.06 -0.45 -6.25
N SER A 210 -11.78 -1.73 -6.54
CA SER A 210 -10.47 -2.34 -6.34
C SER A 210 -10.00 -2.98 -7.63
N ILE A 211 -8.78 -2.65 -8.06
CA ILE A 211 -8.11 -3.22 -9.23
C ILE A 211 -6.91 -4.01 -8.72
N ASP A 212 -7.04 -5.33 -8.75
CA ASP A 212 -5.97 -6.27 -8.46
C ASP A 212 -5.03 -6.45 -9.66
N CYS A 213 -3.86 -7.04 -9.41
CA CYS A 213 -2.85 -7.34 -10.43
C CYS A 213 -2.39 -6.09 -11.21
N LEU A 214 -2.26 -4.94 -10.53
CA LEU A 214 -1.81 -3.71 -11.19
C LEU A 214 -0.30 -3.74 -11.44
N GLU A 215 0.12 -3.75 -12.71
CA GLU A 215 1.54 -3.74 -13.10
C GLU A 215 2.14 -2.33 -13.30
N GLY A 216 1.32 -1.27 -13.21
CA GLY A 216 1.69 0.11 -13.52
C GLY A 216 1.91 1.04 -12.32
N GLY A 217 1.99 2.34 -12.63
CA GLY A 217 2.07 3.43 -11.66
C GLY A 217 0.70 4.00 -11.28
N ASP A 218 0.67 5.27 -10.93
CA ASP A 218 -0.51 5.96 -10.42
C ASP A 218 -1.54 6.23 -11.53
N VAL A 219 -2.44 5.27 -11.76
CA VAL A 219 -3.50 5.38 -12.79
C VAL A 219 -4.84 5.91 -12.26
N TYR A 220 -4.91 6.22 -10.96
CA TYR A 220 -6.15 6.62 -10.30
C TYR A 220 -6.80 7.90 -10.85
N PRO A 221 -6.09 8.95 -11.34
CA PRO A 221 -6.75 10.13 -11.88
C PRO A 221 -7.54 9.81 -13.16
N SER A 222 -6.95 9.01 -14.05
CA SER A 222 -7.60 8.55 -15.28
C SER A 222 -8.78 7.61 -14.99
N LEU A 223 -8.63 6.74 -13.98
CA LEU A 223 -9.70 5.85 -13.54
C LEU A 223 -10.88 6.62 -12.96
N GLU A 224 -10.60 7.64 -12.14
CA GLU A 224 -11.64 8.49 -11.57
C GLU A 224 -12.43 9.22 -12.65
N LYS A 225 -11.73 9.73 -13.67
CA LYS A 225 -12.36 10.36 -14.84
C LYS A 225 -13.33 9.44 -15.57
N ALA A 226 -12.96 8.19 -15.76
CA ALA A 226 -13.81 7.20 -16.42
C ALA A 226 -15.08 6.81 -15.62
N ILE A 227 -15.20 7.20 -14.34
CA ILE A 227 -16.36 6.84 -13.50
C ILE A 227 -17.46 7.90 -13.58
N TYR A 228 -17.09 9.17 -13.81
CA TYR A 228 -18.05 10.27 -13.87
C TYR A 228 -18.33 10.79 -15.29
N ASP A 229 -17.50 10.45 -16.27
CA ASP A 229 -17.79 10.62 -17.71
C ASP A 229 -18.80 9.57 -18.19
#